data_AF-A0A9D7UCE9-F1
#
_entry.id   AF-A0A9D7UCE9-F1
#
_cell.length_a   1.000
_cell.length_b   1.000
_cell.length_c   1.000
_cell.angle_alpha   90.00
_cell.angle_beta   90.00
_cell.angle_gamma   90.00
#
_symmetry.space_group_name_H-M   'P 1'
#
loop_
_entity.id
_entity.type
_entity.pdbx_description
1 polymer ?
#
loop_
_entity_poly.entity_id
_entity_poly.type
_entity_poly.pdbx_seq_one_letter_code
_entity_poly.pdbx_strand_id
1 'polypeptide(L)' 'MINYQENLKNRKKELQECQKDKKIDSCMKCEKLFKCEIRKNYVKSVYESMSHGKTGGFEF' A
#
# COMPACT_ATOMS: atom_id res chain seq x y z
N MET A 1 -17.18 6.68 9.95
CA MET A 1 -16.14 7.56 9.38
C MET A 1 -14.94 6.70 9.04
N ILE A 2 -14.39 6.80 7.83
CA ILE A 2 -13.18 6.05 7.44
C ILE A 2 -11.97 6.75 8.06
N ASN A 3 -11.18 6.02 8.86
CA ASN A 3 -9.91 6.53 9.39
C ASN A 3 -8.76 6.16 8.44
N TYR A 4 -8.41 7.09 7.55
CA TYR A 4 -7.38 6.84 6.55
C TYR A 4 -5.98 6.62 7.15
N GLN A 5 -5.68 7.25 8.29
CA GLN A 5 -4.41 7.06 9.00
C GLN A 5 -4.27 5.63 9.52
N GLU A 6 -5.36 5.08 10.08
CA GLU A 6 -5.39 3.70 10.55
C GLU A 6 -5.28 2.70 9.38
N ASN A 7 -6.00 2.94 8.28
CA ASN A 7 -5.89 2.11 7.08
C ASN A 7 -4.45 2.12 6.52
N LEU A 8 -3.82 3.29 6.40
CA LEU A 8 -2.44 3.42 5.95
C LEU A 8 -1.48 2.64 6.87
N LYS A 9 -1.63 2.77 8.20
CA LYS A 9 -0.81 2.06 9.17
C LYS A 9 -0.93 0.54 9.02
N ASN A 10 -2.15 0.03 8.85
CA ASN A 10 -2.41 -1.41 8.69
C ASN A 10 -1.82 -1.95 7.39
N ARG A 11 -2.04 -1.25 6.25
CA ARG A 11 -1.47 -1.67 4.95
C ARG A 11 0.05 -1.56 4.92
N LYS A 12 0.64 -0.58 5.61
CA LYS A 12 2.09 -0.47 5.76
C LYS A 12 2.65 -1.67 6.53
N LYS A 13 2.01 -2.08 7.63
CA LYS A 13 2.42 -3.24 8.41
C LYS A 13 2.38 -4.52 7.56
N GLU A 14 1.27 -4.75 6.85
CA GLU A 14 1.10 -5.88 5.94
C GLU A 14 2.17 -5.93 4.84
N LEU A 15 2.50 -4.77 4.24
CA LEU A 15 3.57 -4.65 3.25
C LEU A 15 4.94 -5.02 3.83
N GLN A 16 5.24 -4.54 5.04
CA GLN A 16 6.51 -4.78 5.72
C GLN A 16 6.67 -6.23 6.15
N GLU A 17 5.59 -6.89 6.58
CA GLU A 17 5.59 -8.34 6.86
C GLU A 17 5.85 -9.14 5.58
N CYS A 18 5.14 -8.82 4.49
CA CYS A 18 5.37 -9.43 3.17
C CYS A 18 6.82 -9.25 2.67
N GLN A 19 7.41 -8.07 2.89
CA GLN A 19 8.80 -7.79 2.56
C GLN A 19 9.77 -8.67 3.37
N LYS A 20 9.55 -8.79 4.68
CA LYS A 20 10.34 -9.65 5.58
C LYS A 20 10.26 -11.12 5.18
N ASP A 21 9.05 -11.64 4.91
CA ASP A 21 8.83 -13.04 4.53
C ASP A 21 9.53 -13.39 3.22
N LYS A 22 9.54 -12.45 2.28
CA LYS A 22 10.24 -12.56 0.99
C LYS A 22 11.73 -12.23 1.07
N LYS A 23 12.23 -11.81 2.23
CA LYS A 23 13.62 -11.36 2.44
C LYS A 23 14.06 -10.25 1.49
N ILE A 24 13.15 -9.30 1.23
CA ILE A 24 13.41 -8.09 0.44
C ILE A 24 13.16 -6.85 1.30
N ASP A 25 13.89 -5.77 1.06
CA ASP A 25 13.78 -4.49 1.76
C ASP A 25 12.91 -3.47 1.01
N SER A 26 12.58 -3.75 -0.26
CA SER A 26 11.79 -2.90 -1.13
C SER A 26 10.98 -3.75 -2.11
N CYS A 27 9.74 -3.33 -2.36
CA CYS A 27 8.92 -3.99 -3.39
C CYS A 27 9.51 -3.88 -4.79
N MET A 28 10.46 -2.96 -5.04
CA MET A 28 11.17 -2.88 -6.32
C MET A 28 12.01 -4.13 -6.62
N LYS A 29 12.38 -4.88 -5.58
CA LYS A 29 13.07 -6.19 -5.70
C LYS A 29 12.09 -7.36 -5.80
N CYS A 30 10.77 -7.12 -5.76
CA CYS A 30 9.76 -8.16 -5.82
C CYS A 30 9.43 -8.50 -7.28
N GLU A 31 9.55 -9.78 -7.65
CA GLU A 31 9.14 -10.30 -8.97
C GLU A 31 7.68 -9.96 -9.34
N LYS A 32 6.81 -9.80 -8.31
CA LYS A 32 5.39 -9.48 -8.48
C LYS A 32 5.12 -7.98 -8.47
N LEU A 33 6.12 -7.09 -8.57
CA LEU A 33 5.99 -5.63 -8.39
C LEU A 33 4.72 -5.02 -9.00
N PHE A 34 4.44 -5.32 -10.28
CA PHE A 34 3.28 -4.78 -11.00
C PHE A 34 1.95 -5.46 -10.67
N LYS A 35 1.97 -6.71 -10.20
CA LYS A 35 0.79 -7.54 -9.92
C LYS A 35 0.55 -7.80 -8.42
N CYS A 36 1.35 -7.20 -7.54
CA CYS A 36 1.30 -7.43 -6.10
C CYS A 36 0.16 -6.63 -5.47
N GLU A 37 -0.91 -7.31 -5.08
CA GLU A 37 -2.09 -6.69 -4.45
C GLU A 37 -1.74 -6.01 -3.13
N ILE A 38 -0.87 -6.61 -2.30
CA ILE A 38 -0.41 -6.01 -1.03
C ILE A 38 0.24 -4.64 -1.30
N ARG A 39 1.09 -4.56 -2.33
CA ARG A 39 1.69 -3.29 -2.76
C ARG A 39 0.63 -2.32 -3.27
N LYS A 40 -0.28 -2.76 -4.15
CA LYS A 40 -1.34 -1.90 -4.70
C LYS A 40 -2.22 -1.33 -3.59
N ASN A 41 -2.60 -2.15 -2.61
CA ASN A 41 -3.41 -1.75 -1.46
C ASN A 41 -2.67 -0.72 -0.58
N TYR A 42 -1.36 -0.90 -0.35
CA TYR A 42 -0.55 0.11 0.34
C TYR A 42 -0.47 1.42 -0.45
N VAL A 43 -0.22 1.38 -1.76
CA VAL A 43 -0.17 2.59 -2.59
C VAL A 43 -1.51 3.32 -2.55
N LYS A 44 -2.61 2.59 -2.72
CA LYS A 44 -3.97 3.12 -2.64
C LYS A 44 -4.24 3.79 -1.29
N SER A 45 -3.87 3.16 -0.17
CA SER A 45 -4.09 3.73 1.16
C SER A 45 -3.24 4.97 1.43
N VAL A 46 -2.04 5.07 0.86
CA VAL A 46 -1.24 6.32 0.89
C VAL A 46 -2.00 7.43 0.18
N TYR A 47 -2.49 7.19 -1.04
CA TYR A 47 -3.25 8.20 -1.80
C TYR A 47 -4.52 8.63 -1.06
N GLU A 48 -5.34 7.68 -0.59
CA GLU A 48 -6.55 7.96 0.17
C GLU A 48 -6.27 8.76 1.44
N SER A 49 -5.17 8.46 2.17
CA SER A 49 -4.77 9.20 3.36
C SER A 49 -4.30 10.62 3.05
N MET A 50 -3.61 10.83 1.93
CA MET A 50 -3.15 12.16 1.54
C MET A 50 -4.28 13.01 0.97
N SER A 51 -5.24 12.39 0.27
CA SER A 51 -6.38 13.07 -0.32
C SER A 51 -7.57 13.19 0.61
N HIS A 52 -7.51 12.58 1.80
CA HIS A 52 -8.65 12.42 2.71
C HIS A 52 -9.87 11.77 2.01
N GLY A 53 -9.60 10.82 1.11
CA GLY A 53 -10.60 10.14 0.29
C GLY A 53 -11.12 10.93 -0.91
N LYS A 54 -10.53 12.09 -1.23
CA LYS A 54 -10.84 12.80 -2.47
C LYS A 54 -10.09 12.15 -3.63
N THR A 55 -10.78 11.33 -4.40
CA THR A 55 -10.18 10.68 -5.57
C THR A 55 -10.14 11.66 -6.73
N GLY A 56 -8.97 12.25 -6.99
CA GLY A 56 -8.71 12.97 -8.24
C GLY A 56 -8.29 11.98 -9.32
N GLY A 57 -9.22 11.54 -10.17
CA GLY A 57 -8.98 10.93 -11.50
C GLY A 57 -8.06 9.70 -11.65
N PHE A 58 -7.46 9.17 -10.58
CA PHE A 58 -6.55 8.03 -10.66
C PHE A 58 -7.26 6.71 -10.28
N GLU A 59 -7.25 5.74 -11.20
CA GLU A 59 -7.61 4.33 -10.95
C GLU A 59 -6.33 3.46 -10.90
N PHE A 60 -6.24 2.51 -9.96
CA PHE A 60 -5.03 1.69 -9.64
C PHE A 60 -5.20 0.19 -9.94
#